data_AF-A0A2G9UD14-F1
#
_entry.id   AF-A0A2G9UD14-F1
#
_cell.length_a   1.000
_cell.length_b   1.000
_cell.length_c   1.000
_cell.angle_alpha   90.00
_cell.angle_beta   90.00
_cell.angle_gamma   90.00
#
_symmetry.space_group_name_H-M   'P 1'
#
loop_
_entity.id
_entity.type
_entity.pdbx_description
1 polymer ?
#
loop_
_entity_poly.entity_id
_entity_poly.type
_entity_poly.pdbx_seq_one_letter_code
_entity_poly.pdbx_strand_id
1 'polypeptide(L)'
;MLRLASISRQCSRRLATLAEIVDETSQKQVCSSIASEVSDPQNRLFAVVYVNGRQWKVSQNDLIALKGSLPIAVGDKIKLEKIIFKTMVEQTVAVQSSEQSGTVF
;
A
#
# COMPACT_ATOMS: atom_id res chain seq x y z
N MET A 1 -5.18 57.62 -2.35
CA MET A 1 -6.37 56.75 -2.48
C MET A 1 -5.92 55.39 -2.97
N LEU A 2 -5.90 54.35 -2.12
CA LEU A 2 -5.65 52.96 -2.57
C LEU A 2 -6.68 52.07 -1.87
N ARG A 3 -7.61 51.51 -2.65
CA ARG A 3 -8.60 50.52 -2.18
C ARG A 3 -7.91 49.16 -2.15
N LEU A 4 -7.75 48.61 -0.96
CA LEU A 4 -7.37 47.20 -0.77
C LEU A 4 -8.55 46.33 -1.18
N ALA A 5 -8.36 45.53 -2.24
CA ALA A 5 -9.32 44.50 -2.61
C ALA A 5 -9.35 43.44 -1.51
N SER A 6 -10.53 43.22 -0.92
CA SER A 6 -10.77 42.15 0.02
C SER A 6 -10.51 40.81 -0.67
N ILE A 7 -9.49 40.08 -0.21
CA ILE A 7 -9.28 38.69 -0.58
C ILE A 7 -10.47 37.92 0.00
N SER A 8 -11.47 37.70 -0.85
CA SER A 8 -12.56 36.79 -0.57
C SER A 8 -11.94 35.42 -0.29
N ARG A 9 -12.00 34.99 0.96
CA ARG A 9 -11.68 33.61 1.33
C ARG A 9 -12.74 32.76 0.65
N GLN A 10 -12.41 32.19 -0.51
CA GLN A 10 -13.24 31.18 -1.16
C GLN A 10 -13.51 30.11 -0.11
N CYS A 11 -14.73 30.14 0.44
CA CYS A 11 -15.16 29.22 1.48
C CYS A 11 -15.06 27.82 0.89
N SER A 12 -14.11 27.03 1.39
CA SER A 12 -14.02 25.62 1.05
C SER A 12 -15.39 25.01 1.34
N ARG A 13 -16.12 24.59 0.31
CA ARG A 13 -17.42 23.93 0.48
C ARG A 13 -17.17 22.73 1.39
N ARG A 14 -17.56 22.83 2.66
CA ARG A 14 -17.61 21.68 3.56
C ARG A 14 -18.76 20.81 3.07
N LEU A 15 -18.48 19.88 2.17
CA LEU A 15 -19.35 18.73 1.97
C LEU A 15 -19.18 17.83 3.19
N ALA A 16 -19.96 18.11 4.23
CA ALA A 16 -20.22 17.13 5.27
C ALA A 16 -21.40 16.31 4.77
N THR A 17 -21.12 15.19 4.11
CA THR A 17 -22.16 14.23 3.75
C THR A 17 -22.66 13.60 5.05
N LEU A 18 -23.97 13.65 5.30
CA LEU A 18 -24.58 12.91 6.40
C LEU A 18 -24.41 11.41 6.11
N ALA A 19 -24.17 10.61 7.15
CA ALA A 19 -24.10 9.17 6.99
C ALA A 19 -25.47 8.64 6.55
N GLU A 20 -25.57 8.23 5.30
CA GLU A 20 -26.74 7.55 4.76
C GLU A 20 -26.63 6.05 5.04
N ILE A 21 -27.75 5.42 5.40
CA ILE A 21 -27.81 3.96 5.53
C ILE A 21 -27.71 3.39 4.12
N VAL A 22 -26.51 2.95 3.74
CA VAL A 22 -26.27 2.35 2.43
C VAL A 22 -26.97 1.01 2.36
N ASP A 23 -27.87 0.87 1.39
CA ASP A 23 -28.59 -0.37 1.13
C ASP A 23 -27.63 -1.55 0.91
N GLU A 24 -27.98 -2.73 1.43
CA GLU A 24 -27.15 -3.92 1.34
C GLU A 24 -26.93 -4.36 -0.11
N THR A 25 -27.89 -4.12 -1.00
CA THR A 25 -27.76 -4.53 -2.41
C THR A 25 -26.66 -3.75 -3.11
N SER A 26 -26.58 -2.43 -2.88
CA SER A 26 -25.52 -1.57 -3.39
C SER A 26 -24.13 -1.98 -2.88
N GLN A 27 -24.03 -2.35 -1.59
CA GLN A 27 -22.77 -2.84 -1.04
C GLN A 27 -22.33 -4.16 -1.71
N LYS A 28 -23.28 -5.09 -1.90
CA LYS A 28 -23.01 -6.38 -2.57
C LYS A 28 -22.56 -6.19 -4.01
N GLN A 29 -23.17 -5.27 -4.75
CA GLN A 29 -22.78 -4.94 -6.14
C GLN A 29 -21.38 -4.34 -6.25
N VAL A 30 -21.02 -3.43 -5.34
CA VAL A 30 -19.67 -2.86 -5.31
C VAL A 30 -18.65 -3.94 -4.95
N CYS A 31 -18.94 -4.75 -3.93
CA CYS A 31 -18.08 -5.86 -3.54
C CYS A 31 -17.89 -6.88 -4.67
N SER A 32 -18.94 -7.22 -5.42
CA SER A 32 -18.83 -8.15 -6.56
C SER A 32 -17.98 -7.57 -7.68
N SER A 33 -18.13 -6.27 -7.96
CA SER A 33 -17.33 -5.59 -9.00
C SER A 33 -15.85 -5.49 -8.59
N ILE A 34 -15.57 -5.23 -7.32
CA ILE A 34 -14.19 -5.25 -6.80
C ILE A 34 -13.63 -6.67 -6.87
N ALA A 35 -14.41 -7.69 -6.50
CA ALA A 35 -13.97 -9.07 -6.53
C ALA A 35 -13.60 -9.53 -7.95
N SER A 36 -14.36 -9.13 -8.97
CA SER A 36 -14.03 -9.44 -10.36
C SER A 36 -12.72 -8.79 -10.79
N GLU A 37 -12.52 -7.50 -10.49
CA GLU A 37 -11.27 -6.79 -10.82
C GLU A 37 -10.05 -7.39 -10.11
N VAL A 38 -10.20 -7.76 -8.83
CA VAL A 38 -9.11 -8.34 -8.04
C VAL A 38 -8.75 -9.76 -8.51
N SER A 39 -9.72 -10.49 -9.08
CA SER A 39 -9.50 -11.85 -9.58
C SER A 39 -8.82 -11.92 -10.95
N ASP A 40 -8.79 -10.81 -11.69
CA ASP A 40 -8.17 -10.78 -13.02
C ASP A 40 -6.63 -10.84 -12.91
N PRO A 41 -5.97 -11.88 -13.45
CA PRO A 41 -4.51 -11.99 -13.40
C PRO A 41 -3.78 -10.94 -14.24
N GLN A 42 -4.46 -10.23 -15.16
CA GLN A 42 -3.87 -9.12 -15.92
C GLN A 42 -3.77 -7.85 -15.07
N ASN A 43 -4.54 -7.75 -13.99
CA ASN A 43 -4.51 -6.59 -13.11
C ASN A 43 -3.31 -6.65 -12.17
N ARG A 44 -2.42 -5.64 -12.28
CA ARG A 44 -1.25 -5.52 -11.40
C ARG A 44 -1.67 -5.01 -10.02
N LEU A 45 -1.71 -5.92 -9.06
CA LEU A 45 -2.02 -5.61 -7.65
C LEU A 45 -0.77 -5.16 -6.87
N PHE A 46 -1.01 -4.45 -5.77
CA PHE A 46 0.04 -4.06 -4.82
C PHE A 46 -0.45 -4.21 -3.38
N ALA A 47 0.47 -4.41 -2.45
CA ALA A 47 0.19 -4.41 -1.03
C ALA A 47 1.12 -3.45 -0.30
N VAL A 48 0.73 -3.07 0.90
CA VAL A 48 1.58 -2.34 1.83
C VAL A 48 1.96 -3.29 2.97
N VAL A 49 3.24 -3.69 2.99
CA VAL A 49 3.79 -4.63 3.97
C VAL A 49 4.60 -3.90 5.04
N TYR A 50 4.56 -4.37 6.28
CA TYR A 50 5.36 -3.82 7.36
C TYR A 50 6.48 -4.79 7.73
N VAL A 51 7.72 -4.42 7.44
CA VAL A 51 8.90 -5.25 7.66
C VAL A 51 10.01 -4.40 8.26
N ASN A 52 10.64 -4.91 9.32
CA ASN A 52 11.76 -4.28 10.01
C ASN A 52 11.52 -2.79 10.36
N GLY A 53 10.40 -2.49 11.01
CA GLY A 53 10.08 -1.13 11.46
C GLY A 53 9.55 -0.19 10.38
N ARG A 54 9.48 -0.61 9.11
CA ARG A 54 9.13 0.24 7.96
C ARG A 54 8.01 -0.35 7.11
N GLN A 55 7.17 0.53 6.53
CA GLN A 55 6.16 0.18 5.54
C GLN A 55 6.73 0.23 4.11
N TRP A 56 6.38 -0.75 3.29
CA TRP A 56 6.80 -0.86 1.90
C TRP A 56 5.59 -1.09 1.01
N LYS A 57 5.46 -0.31 -0.07
CA LYS A 57 4.54 -0.62 -1.16
C LYS A 57 5.22 -1.61 -2.09
N VAL A 58 4.64 -2.79 -2.25
CA VAL A 58 5.20 -3.89 -3.03
C VAL A 58 4.15 -4.46 -3.97
N SER A 59 4.56 -4.80 -5.17
CA SER A 59 3.78 -5.47 -6.20
C SER A 59 4.53 -6.71 -6.70
N GLN A 60 3.93 -7.44 -7.63
CA GLN A 60 4.55 -8.65 -8.16
C GLN A 60 5.90 -8.33 -8.82
N ASN A 61 6.92 -9.14 -8.49
CA ASN A 61 8.30 -9.02 -8.97
C ASN A 61 9.08 -7.79 -8.49
N ASP A 62 8.61 -7.08 -7.46
CA ASP A 62 9.39 -6.01 -6.84
C ASP A 62 10.49 -6.56 -5.92
N LEU A 63 11.63 -5.86 -5.86
CA LEU A 63 12.71 -6.12 -4.91
C LEU A 63 12.70 -5.05 -3.81
N ILE A 64 12.76 -5.49 -2.55
CA ILE A 64 12.93 -4.58 -1.41
C ILE A 64 14.24 -4.87 -0.69
N ALA A 65 14.99 -3.80 -0.41
CA ALA A 65 16.22 -3.90 0.36
C ALA A 65 15.92 -3.80 1.86
N LEU A 66 16.08 -4.91 2.57
CA LEU A 66 15.97 -4.95 4.03
C LEU A 66 17.36 -4.72 4.63
N LYS A 67 17.44 -3.83 5.62
CA LYS A 67 18.67 -3.62 6.40
C LYS A 67 18.66 -4.52 7.64
N GLY A 68 19.82 -4.94 8.11
CA GLY A 68 19.98 -5.75 9.32
C GLY A 68 20.07 -7.25 9.04
N SER A 69 20.54 -8.00 10.04
CA SER A 69 20.65 -9.46 9.96
C SER A 69 19.27 -10.07 10.18
N LEU A 70 18.70 -10.61 9.12
CA LEU A 70 17.50 -11.45 9.18
C LEU A 70 17.97 -12.91 9.07
N PRO A 71 17.41 -13.85 9.84
CA PRO A 71 17.77 -15.27 9.77
C PRO A 71 17.11 -15.91 8.54
N ILE A 72 17.46 -15.44 7.33
CA ILE A 72 16.89 -15.85 6.05
C ILE A 72 18.05 -16.13 5.10
N ALA A 73 18.04 -17.30 4.45
CA ALA A 73 19.03 -17.68 3.46
C ALA A 73 18.65 -17.17 2.06
N VAL A 74 19.64 -17.03 1.19
CA VAL A 74 19.40 -16.69 -0.21
C VAL A 74 18.59 -17.81 -0.87
N GLY A 75 17.47 -17.43 -1.50
CA GLY A 75 16.56 -18.38 -2.16
C GLY A 75 15.36 -18.79 -1.31
N ASP A 76 15.31 -18.40 -0.03
CA ASP A 76 14.16 -18.67 0.82
C ASP A 76 12.90 -17.97 0.32
N LYS A 77 11.79 -18.70 0.33
CA LYS A 77 10.45 -18.15 0.07
C LYS A 77 9.80 -17.80 1.40
N ILE A 78 9.75 -16.51 1.71
CA ILE A 78 9.10 -16.01 2.92
C ILE A 78 7.68 -15.51 2.62
N LYS A 79 6.77 -15.74 3.55
CA LYS A 79 5.41 -15.20 3.54
C LYS A 79 5.33 -14.07 4.56
N LEU A 80 4.96 -12.87 4.11
CA LEU A 80 4.81 -11.71 4.98
C LEU A 80 3.40 -11.71 5.59
N GLU A 81 3.31 -11.88 6.91
CA GLU A 81 2.02 -11.96 7.61
C GLU A 81 1.43 -10.57 7.91
N LYS A 82 2.28 -9.60 8.25
CA LYS A 82 1.84 -8.25 8.66
C LYS A 82 1.67 -7.33 7.45
N ILE A 83 0.52 -7.48 6.81
CA ILE A 83 0.09 -6.62 5.71
C ILE A 83 -0.90 -5.60 6.29
N ILE A 84 -0.60 -4.31 6.16
CA ILE A 84 -1.46 -3.23 6.68
C ILE A 84 -2.63 -2.98 5.73
N PHE A 85 -2.38 -3.13 4.42
CA PHE A 85 -3.40 -3.04 3.39
C PHE A 85 -3.08 -4.07 2.30
N LYS A 86 -3.94 -5.09 2.17
CA LYS A 86 -3.81 -6.16 1.19
C LYS A 86 -4.85 -5.94 0.10
N THR A 87 -4.44 -5.53 -1.09
CA THR A 87 -5.20 -5.95 -2.29
C THR A 87 -4.73 -7.38 -2.57
N MET A 88 -5.68 -8.31 -2.58
CA MET A 88 -5.48 -9.75 -2.40
C MET A 88 -4.38 -10.35 -3.28
N VAL A 89 -3.32 -10.93 -2.71
CA VAL A 89 -2.53 -12.09 -3.19
C VAL A 89 -1.52 -12.49 -2.10
N GLU A 90 -1.17 -13.78 -2.01
CA GLU A 90 -0.02 -14.27 -1.26
C GLU A 90 1.27 -13.73 -1.88
N GLN A 91 1.90 -12.75 -1.23
CA GLN A 91 3.12 -12.14 -1.73
C GLN A 91 4.34 -12.86 -1.15
N THR A 92 5.08 -13.55 -2.02
CA THR A 92 6.45 -13.99 -1.73
C THR A 92 7.40 -12.86 -2.12
N VAL A 93 8.09 -12.29 -1.13
CA VAL A 93 9.14 -11.30 -1.38
C VAL A 93 10.48 -12.02 -1.36
N ALA A 94 11.22 -11.96 -2.46
CA ALA A 94 12.60 -12.43 -2.49
C ALA A 94 13.48 -11.40 -1.75
N VAL A 95 14.18 -11.85 -0.71
CA VAL A 95 15.15 -11.03 0.02
C VAL A 95 16.53 -11.32 -0.57
N GLN A 96 17.21 -10.28 -1.08
CA GLN A 96 18.60 -10.37 -1.49
C GLN A 96 19.48 -9.78 -0.39
N SER A 97 20.36 -10.60 0.19
CA SER A 97 21.40 -10.11 1.09
C SER A 97 22.47 -9.39 0.28
N SER A 98 22.86 -8.20 0.72
CA SER A 98 24.14 -7.60 0.32
C SER A 98 25.08 -7.73 1.50
N GLU A 99 26.12 -8.56 1.36
CA GLU A 99 27.26 -8.50 2.26
C GLU A 99 27.93 -7.14 2.06
N GLN A 100 27.79 -6.24 3.03
CA GLN A 100 28.71 -5.12 3.11
C GLN A 100 30.02 -5.63 3.68
N SER A 101 30.88 -6.13 2.78
CA SER A 101 32.31 -6.18 3.03
C SER A 101 32.82 -4.75 3.04
N GLY A 102 32.94 -4.19 4.25
CA GLY A 102 33.47 -2.85 4.51
C GLY A 102 34.57 -2.94 5.54
N THR A 103 35.76 -3.27 5.06
CA THR A 103 37.04 -3.32 5.78
C THR A 103 37.28 -2.06 6.61
N VAL A 104 37.77 -2.31 7.84
CA VAL A 104 38.35 -1.33 8.76
C VAL A 104 39.51 -0.59 8.10
N PHE A 105 39.47 0.74 8.14
CA PHE A 105 40.66 1.60 8.15
C PHE A 105 40.53 2.58 9.32
#